data_AF-A0A812LVM5-F1
#
_entry.id   AF-A0A812LVM5-F1
#
_cell.length_a   1.000
_cell.length_b   1.000
_cell.length_c   1.000
_cell.angle_alpha   90.00
_cell.angle_beta   90.00
_cell.angle_gamma   90.00
#
_symmetry.space_group_name_H-M   'P 1'
#
loop_
_entity.id
_entity.type
_entity.pdbx_description
1 polymer ?
#
loop_
_entity_poly.entity_id
_entity_poly.type
_entity_poly.pdbx_seq_one_letter_code
_entity_poly.pdbx_strand_id
1 'polypeptide(L)'
;MGLTLAELSAEVAFAEAQRSDLHAAGAAGPLSTEKAAAALLSGLFSPVALQWKTEIANGLTATVRAEVSRELTCWPPEWVHLTVSHAEGVSDDRLQRCLEIKVPSSVLPAQLDKILAGASFTGSNCEAEEASTSNLSDETMAIIDQCQARGISQPMSLAQWHHAVCGHHALFNLRCLLSGDSSFLQNEPRFWCQALCDIERLARHGETSGSWPRSRVTGGIADEVHLRHLVSTDPALSGRVSVASSLESLQEQLQLSSHTHGVHGFLLGGATHWYSAAVVSRDRLTRPGHNKIYFFDSYNTPLAAVMSNADIESMVEEQLCVSRTSSMDALKQNPAWAHKPNAHLETAFEEGVEEWWKGVRKASVFWQHKPLDVRRQLMRMDLQLVRDFLRVLADAYCSA
;
A
#
# COMPACT_ATOMS: atom_id res chain seq x y z
N MET A 1 17.31 1.88 31.15
CA MET A 1 16.19 2.53 30.43
C MET A 1 14.96 1.73 30.80
N GLY A 2 14.11 2.29 31.67
CA GLY A 2 12.93 1.61 32.18
C GLY A 2 11.86 1.54 31.09
N LEU A 3 11.39 0.33 30.80
CA LEU A 3 10.16 0.11 30.04
C LEU A 3 9.00 0.58 30.93
N THR A 4 8.39 1.70 30.58
CA THR A 4 7.10 2.10 31.16
C THR A 4 6.05 1.06 30.76
N LEU A 5 5.23 0.61 31.71
CA LEU A 5 4.14 -0.33 31.45
C LEU A 5 3.23 0.26 30.35
N ALA A 6 3.05 -0.47 29.25
CA ALA A 6 1.94 -0.21 28.35
C ALA A 6 0.64 -0.40 29.14
N GLU A 7 -0.19 0.64 29.21
CA GLU A 7 -1.52 0.53 29.79
C GLU A 7 -2.39 -0.34 28.87
N LEU A 8 -2.69 -1.55 29.34
CA LEU A 8 -3.73 -2.39 28.76
C LEU A 8 -5.08 -1.89 29.27
N SER A 9 -5.74 -1.02 28.50
CA SER A 9 -7.15 -0.69 28.72
C SER A 9 -8.01 -1.45 27.70
N ALA A 10 -8.74 -2.46 28.17
CA ALA A 10 -9.87 -2.98 27.42
C ALA A 10 -11.02 -1.99 27.59
N GLU A 11 -11.08 -0.95 26.76
CA GLU A 11 -12.28 -0.13 26.66
C GLU A 11 -13.34 -0.95 25.93
N VAL A 12 -14.20 -1.61 26.71
CA VAL A 12 -15.52 -1.99 26.20
C VAL A 12 -16.24 -0.68 25.95
N ALA A 13 -16.24 -0.23 24.69
CA ALA A 13 -17.14 0.81 24.21
C ALA A 13 -18.58 0.27 24.30
N PHE A 14 -19.09 0.16 25.53
CA PHE A 14 -20.49 -0.07 25.78
C PHE A 14 -21.17 1.17 25.24
N ALA A 15 -22.00 1.01 24.21
CA ALA A 15 -22.81 2.09 23.69
C ALA A 15 -23.53 2.77 24.86
N GLU A 16 -23.09 3.98 25.22
CA GLU A 16 -23.71 4.80 26.28
C GLU A 16 -25.20 5.02 26.04
N ALA A 17 -25.66 4.80 24.80
CA ALA A 17 -27.06 4.81 24.39
C ALA A 17 -27.95 3.73 25.03
N GLN A 18 -27.42 2.60 25.51
CA GLN A 18 -28.24 1.57 26.19
C GLN A 18 -28.20 1.65 27.73
N ARG A 19 -27.28 2.43 28.30
CA ARG A 19 -27.22 2.63 29.75
C ARG A 19 -28.35 3.54 30.27
N SER A 20 -28.91 4.42 29.44
CA SER A 20 -30.03 5.29 29.86
C SER A 20 -31.34 4.53 30.09
N ASP A 21 -31.57 3.43 29.37
CA ASP A 21 -32.82 2.66 29.49
C ASP A 21 -32.83 1.69 30.69
N LEU A 22 -31.67 1.37 31.25
CA LEU A 22 -31.54 0.49 32.41
C LEU A 22 -31.54 1.24 33.75
N HIS A 23 -31.22 2.53 33.77
CA HIS A 23 -31.14 3.32 35.00
C HIS A 23 -32.37 4.18 35.29
N ALA A 24 -33.36 4.23 34.39
CA ALA A 24 -34.58 5.03 34.57
C ALA A 24 -35.71 4.33 35.37
N ALA A 25 -35.56 3.06 35.76
CA ALA A 25 -36.58 2.35 36.54
C ALA A 25 -36.05 1.94 37.92
N GLY A 26 -36.62 2.53 38.96
CA GLY A 26 -36.33 2.20 40.36
C GLY A 26 -36.53 0.72 40.67
N ALA A 27 -35.66 0.20 41.55
CA ALA A 27 -35.69 -1.13 42.17
C ALA A 27 -35.79 -2.33 41.21
N ALA A 28 -34.69 -2.63 40.50
CA ALA A 28 -34.58 -3.84 39.70
C ALA A 28 -34.49 -5.09 40.60
N GLY A 29 -35.59 -5.85 40.71
CA GLY A 29 -35.53 -7.25 41.11
C GLY A 29 -34.66 -8.07 40.13
N PRO A 30 -34.25 -9.30 40.49
CA PRO A 30 -33.45 -10.14 39.60
C PRO A 30 -34.11 -10.27 38.23
N LEU A 31 -33.33 -10.09 37.17
CA LEU A 31 -33.78 -10.27 35.79
C LEU A 31 -34.41 -11.66 35.63
N SER A 32 -35.51 -11.75 34.88
CA SER A 32 -36.00 -13.07 34.46
C SER A 32 -34.90 -13.79 33.67
N THR A 33 -34.85 -15.12 33.75
CA THR A 33 -33.84 -15.94 33.07
C THR A 33 -33.77 -15.64 31.57
N GLU A 34 -34.91 -15.38 30.92
CA GLU A 34 -34.99 -14.99 29.52
C GLU A 34 -34.33 -13.63 29.24
N LYS A 35 -34.58 -12.62 30.06
CA LYS A 35 -33.94 -11.30 29.93
C LYS A 35 -32.44 -11.36 30.22
N ALA A 36 -32.03 -12.17 31.20
CA ALA A 36 -30.63 -12.42 31.50
C ALA A 36 -29.93 -13.12 30.33
N ALA A 37 -30.55 -14.15 29.74
CA ALA A 37 -30.02 -14.84 28.57
C ALA A 37 -29.93 -13.91 27.35
N ALA A 38 -30.97 -13.11 27.09
CA ALA A 38 -30.95 -12.12 26.00
C ALA A 38 -29.86 -11.06 26.20
N ALA A 39 -29.66 -10.56 27.43
CA ALA A 39 -28.60 -9.60 27.74
C ALA A 39 -27.21 -10.22 27.61
N LEU A 40 -27.02 -11.46 28.06
CA LEU A 40 -25.76 -12.20 27.92
C LEU A 40 -25.43 -12.46 26.44
N LEU A 41 -26.41 -12.91 25.65
CA LEU A 41 -26.24 -13.08 24.21
C LEU A 41 -25.96 -11.74 23.53
N SER A 42 -26.70 -10.69 23.86
CA SER A 42 -26.45 -9.34 23.34
C SER A 42 -25.03 -8.88 23.65
N GLY A 43 -24.55 -9.07 24.88
CA GLY A 43 -23.20 -8.70 25.30
C GLY A 43 -22.10 -9.54 24.63
N LEU A 44 -22.31 -10.85 24.47
CA LEU A 44 -21.41 -11.74 23.71
C LEU A 44 -21.25 -11.29 22.26
N PHE A 45 -22.29 -10.66 21.73
CA PHE A 45 -22.41 -10.30 20.34
C PHE A 45 -22.28 -8.80 20.05
N SER A 46 -22.03 -7.99 21.08
CA SER A 46 -21.72 -6.58 20.92
C SER A 46 -20.37 -6.44 20.22
N PRO A 47 -20.22 -5.51 19.26
CA PRO A 47 -18.91 -5.19 18.71
C PRO A 47 -17.98 -4.77 19.85
N VAL A 48 -16.85 -5.46 20.02
CA VAL A 48 -15.82 -5.07 20.98
C VAL A 48 -14.61 -4.61 20.18
N ALA A 49 -14.03 -3.46 20.55
CA ALA A 49 -12.74 -3.05 20.02
C ALA A 49 -11.67 -3.32 21.08
N LEU A 50 -10.59 -3.98 20.70
CA LEU A 50 -9.38 -4.05 21.53
C LEU A 50 -8.42 -2.98 21.05
N GLN A 51 -7.92 -2.17 21.98
CA GLN A 51 -7.00 -1.08 21.66
C GLN A 51 -5.77 -1.11 22.57
N TRP A 52 -4.63 -0.75 21.99
CA TRP A 52 -3.36 -0.57 22.68
C TRP A 52 -2.83 0.81 22.31
N LYS A 53 -2.52 1.63 23.33
CA LYS A 53 -2.09 3.01 23.17
C LYS A 53 -0.70 3.19 23.79
N THR A 54 0.19 3.88 23.10
CA THR A 54 1.51 4.25 23.63
C THR A 54 1.92 5.62 23.12
N GLU A 55 2.58 6.40 23.97
CA GLU A 55 3.26 7.61 23.55
C GLU A 55 4.49 7.26 22.71
N ILE A 56 4.74 8.08 21.69
CA ILE A 56 5.92 8.01 20.82
C ILE A 56 6.59 9.40 20.76
N ALA A 57 7.69 9.51 20.04
CA ALA A 57 8.43 10.77 19.91
C ALA A 57 7.54 11.93 19.41
N ASN A 58 7.94 13.16 19.74
CA ASN A 58 7.28 14.41 19.32
C ASN A 58 5.87 14.62 19.89
N GLY A 59 5.56 14.04 21.06
CA GLY A 59 4.27 14.22 21.72
C GLY A 59 3.10 13.56 20.97
N LEU A 60 3.43 12.57 20.13
CA LEU A 60 2.45 11.77 19.41
C LEU A 60 2.08 10.55 20.24
N THR A 61 0.89 10.03 19.97
CA THR A 61 0.36 8.81 20.53
C THR A 61 0.03 7.86 19.39
N ALA A 62 0.60 6.66 19.44
CA ALA A 62 0.25 5.56 18.55
C ALA A 62 -0.82 4.69 19.22
N THR A 63 -1.87 4.40 18.48
CA THR A 63 -2.95 3.50 18.90
C THR A 63 -3.12 2.40 17.87
N VAL A 64 -3.02 1.15 18.30
CA VAL A 64 -3.38 -0.02 17.50
C VAL A 64 -4.76 -0.49 17.95
N ARG A 65 -5.68 -0.65 17.01
CA ARG A 65 -7.06 -1.08 17.26
C ARG A 65 -7.44 -2.29 16.41
N ALA A 66 -8.03 -3.30 17.05
CA ALA A 66 -8.58 -4.48 16.42
C ALA A 66 -10.09 -4.55 16.71
N GLU A 67 -10.91 -4.69 15.66
CA GLU A 67 -12.35 -4.87 15.82
C GLU A 67 -12.70 -6.35 15.95
N VAL A 68 -13.39 -6.69 17.04
CA VAL A 68 -13.97 -8.01 17.29
C VAL A 68 -15.44 -7.93 16.93
N SER A 69 -15.79 -8.50 15.77
CA SER A 69 -17.16 -8.58 15.26
C SER A 69 -17.64 -10.03 15.22
N ARG A 70 -18.96 -10.23 15.05
CA ARG A 70 -19.54 -11.58 14.84
C ARG A 70 -19.00 -12.28 13.59
N GLU A 71 -18.49 -11.51 12.63
CA GLU A 71 -17.96 -12.00 11.36
C GLU A 71 -16.47 -12.35 11.47
N LEU A 72 -15.84 -12.10 12.62
CA LEU A 72 -14.45 -12.42 12.81
C LEU A 72 -14.26 -13.94 12.88
N THR A 73 -13.64 -14.50 11.83
CA THR A 73 -13.41 -15.95 11.70
C THR A 73 -12.10 -16.43 12.31
N CYS A 74 -11.17 -15.52 12.64
CA CYS A 74 -9.87 -15.85 13.20
C CYS A 74 -9.34 -14.73 14.12
N TRP A 75 -8.54 -15.13 15.13
CA TRP A 75 -7.81 -14.19 15.99
C TRP A 75 -6.30 -14.50 15.97
N PRO A 76 -5.41 -13.49 15.85
CA PRO A 76 -5.72 -12.07 15.61
C PRO A 76 -6.43 -11.85 14.27
N PRO A 77 -7.14 -10.72 14.07
CA PRO A 77 -7.68 -10.38 12.75
C PRO A 77 -6.53 -10.30 11.74
N GLU A 78 -6.81 -10.37 10.44
CA GLU A 78 -5.77 -10.20 9.42
C GLU A 78 -5.17 -8.79 9.44
N TRP A 79 -6.01 -7.80 9.75
CA TRP A 79 -5.66 -6.38 9.75
C TRP A 79 -6.01 -5.74 11.07
N VAL A 80 -5.14 -4.83 11.51
CA VAL A 80 -5.41 -3.91 12.61
C VAL A 80 -5.30 -2.47 12.13
N HIS A 81 -6.04 -1.58 12.75
CA HIS A 81 -5.96 -0.14 12.47
C HIS A 81 -4.86 0.47 13.32
N LEU A 82 -3.89 1.11 12.68
CA LEU A 82 -2.91 1.96 13.33
C LEU A 82 -3.32 3.42 13.16
N THR A 83 -3.47 4.12 14.27
CA THR A 83 -3.70 5.56 14.33
C THR A 83 -2.53 6.23 15.02
N VAL A 84 -2.00 7.29 14.44
CA VAL A 84 -1.01 8.17 15.08
C VAL A 84 -1.58 9.58 15.12
N SER A 85 -1.73 10.12 16.33
CA SER A 85 -2.29 11.46 16.56
C SER A 85 -1.51 12.18 17.67
N HIS A 86 -1.66 13.48 17.78
CA HIS A 86 -1.19 14.18 18.98
C HIS A 86 -1.97 13.74 20.23
N ALA A 87 -1.34 13.86 21.40
CA ALA A 87 -2.00 13.61 22.67
C ALA A 87 -3.25 14.50 22.83
N GLU A 88 -4.27 13.96 23.50
CA GLU A 88 -5.52 14.66 23.77
C GLU A 88 -5.25 15.96 24.56
N GLY A 89 -5.81 17.08 24.09
CA GLY A 89 -5.67 18.41 24.74
C GLY A 89 -4.85 19.45 23.97
N VAL A 90 -4.26 19.11 22.82
CA VAL A 90 -3.66 20.10 21.91
C VAL A 90 -4.76 20.78 21.10
N SER A 91 -5.13 22.03 21.46
CA SER A 91 -6.27 22.76 20.86
C SER A 91 -5.97 23.46 19.54
N ASP A 92 -4.80 23.23 18.94
CA ASP A 92 -4.48 23.82 17.64
C ASP A 92 -5.05 22.94 16.53
N ASP A 93 -6.13 23.40 15.92
CA ASP A 93 -6.81 22.78 14.77
C ASP A 93 -5.84 22.50 13.61
N ARG A 94 -4.70 23.22 13.54
CA ARG A 94 -3.64 23.01 12.55
C ARG A 94 -2.71 21.84 12.88
N LEU A 95 -2.70 21.38 14.13
CA LEU A 95 -1.85 20.28 14.62
C LEU A 95 -2.61 18.96 14.79
N GLN A 96 -3.93 18.91 14.55
CA GLN A 96 -4.69 17.66 14.55
C GLN A 96 -4.43 16.82 13.28
N ARG A 97 -3.17 16.43 13.04
CA ARG A 97 -2.87 15.35 12.10
C ARG A 97 -3.29 14.03 12.75
N CYS A 98 -4.24 13.35 12.12
CA CYS A 98 -4.67 12.02 12.50
C CYS A 98 -4.34 11.08 11.34
N LEU A 99 -3.16 10.47 11.43
CA LEU A 99 -2.65 9.53 10.45
C LEU A 99 -3.25 8.17 10.76
N GLU A 100 -3.92 7.57 9.78
CA GLU A 100 -4.61 6.29 9.95
C GLU A 100 -4.28 5.36 8.79
N ILE A 101 -3.87 4.13 9.12
CA ILE A 101 -3.60 3.09 8.15
C ILE A 101 -3.94 1.71 8.72
N LYS A 102 -4.51 0.82 7.91
CA LYS A 102 -4.60 -0.60 8.22
C LYS A 102 -3.24 -1.24 8.02
N VAL A 103 -2.73 -1.95 9.02
CA VAL A 103 -1.49 -2.73 8.93
C VAL A 103 -1.80 -4.21 9.12
N PRO A 104 -1.07 -5.12 8.44
CA PRO A 104 -1.29 -6.54 8.61
C PRO A 104 -0.92 -6.94 10.04
N SER A 105 -1.68 -7.84 10.66
CA SER A 105 -1.38 -8.31 12.02
C SER A 105 -0.09 -9.13 12.12
N SER A 106 0.45 -9.56 10.98
CA SER A 106 1.78 -10.18 10.87
C SER A 106 2.91 -9.16 10.81
N VAL A 107 2.63 -7.85 10.96
CA VAL A 107 3.66 -6.80 10.95
C VAL A 107 4.71 -7.06 12.04
N LEU A 108 5.98 -7.01 11.65
CA LEU A 108 7.09 -7.20 12.57
C LEU A 108 7.36 -5.92 13.37
N PRO A 109 7.90 -6.00 14.60
CA PRO A 109 8.26 -4.81 15.38
C PRO A 109 9.19 -3.84 14.64
N ALA A 110 10.15 -4.38 13.87
CA ALA A 110 11.06 -3.57 13.06
C ALA A 110 10.37 -2.83 11.90
N GLN A 111 9.28 -3.39 11.35
CA GLN A 111 8.47 -2.75 10.30
C GLN A 111 7.57 -1.67 10.91
N LEU A 112 6.95 -1.97 12.04
CA LEU A 112 6.11 -1.01 12.78
C LEU A 112 6.94 0.20 13.23
N ASP A 113 8.18 -0.01 13.70
CA ASP A 113 9.15 1.06 14.00
C ASP A 113 9.30 2.04 12.81
N LYS A 114 9.37 1.55 11.57
CA LYS A 114 9.52 2.43 10.39
C LYS A 114 8.26 3.23 10.09
N ILE A 115 7.09 2.64 10.27
CA ILE A 115 5.82 3.38 10.13
C ILE A 115 5.76 4.49 11.18
N LEU A 116 6.04 4.17 12.44
CA LEU A 116 6.03 5.13 13.54
C LEU A 116 7.09 6.22 13.36
N ALA A 117 8.30 5.86 12.92
CA ALA A 117 9.35 6.83 12.59
C ALA A 117 8.93 7.76 11.45
N GLY A 118 8.23 7.24 10.43
CA GLY A 118 7.65 8.04 9.35
C GLY A 118 6.53 8.98 9.83
N ALA A 119 5.67 8.51 10.73
CA ALA A 119 4.62 9.32 11.34
C ALA A 119 5.18 10.43 12.26
N SER A 120 6.26 10.14 12.98
CA SER A 120 6.98 11.11 13.81
C SER A 120 7.89 12.05 13.01
N PHE A 121 8.01 11.88 11.69
CA PHE A 121 8.92 12.68 10.89
C PHE A 121 8.43 14.13 10.79
N THR A 122 9.07 15.02 11.55
CA THR A 122 8.78 16.46 11.62
C THR A 122 9.54 17.28 10.58
N GLY A 123 10.23 16.62 9.63
CA GLY A 123 10.98 17.30 8.60
C GLY A 123 10.10 18.30 7.84
N SER A 124 10.46 19.58 7.92
CA SER A 124 9.82 20.73 7.26
C SER A 124 9.74 20.62 5.73
N ASN A 125 10.24 19.54 5.13
CA ASN A 125 10.47 19.41 3.69
C ASN A 125 9.55 18.34 3.07
N CYS A 126 8.27 18.31 3.46
CA CYS A 126 7.22 17.90 2.51
C CYS A 126 6.95 19.00 1.46
N GLU A 127 7.61 20.16 1.59
CA GLU A 127 7.64 21.20 0.57
C GLU A 127 8.64 20.83 -0.52
N ALA A 128 8.23 21.06 -1.76
CA ALA A 128 8.98 20.75 -2.96
C ALA A 128 10.28 21.55 -2.98
N GLU A 129 11.41 20.92 -2.65
CA GLU A 129 12.71 21.47 -3.03
C GLU A 129 12.76 21.52 -4.56
N GLU A 130 13.07 22.70 -5.12
CA GLU A 130 13.31 22.85 -6.55
C GLU A 130 14.44 21.90 -6.96
N ALA A 131 14.07 20.87 -7.71
CA ALA A 131 14.97 19.79 -8.05
C ALA A 131 16.06 20.24 -9.01
N SER A 132 17.32 20.12 -8.61
CA SER A 132 18.43 20.12 -9.55
C SER A 132 18.50 18.75 -10.23
N THR A 133 18.10 18.66 -11.50
CA THR A 133 18.12 17.41 -12.29
C THR A 133 19.54 16.95 -12.65
N SER A 134 20.59 17.63 -12.16
CA SER A 134 21.99 17.43 -12.55
C SER A 134 22.65 16.18 -11.97
N ASN A 135 22.07 15.52 -10.97
CA ASN A 135 22.79 14.53 -10.14
C ASN A 135 22.31 13.08 -10.29
N LEU A 136 21.37 12.78 -11.20
CA LEU A 136 20.95 11.39 -11.45
C LEU A 136 22.01 10.64 -12.27
N SER A 137 22.82 9.81 -11.61
CA SER A 137 23.76 8.90 -12.24
C SER A 137 23.54 7.45 -11.80
N ASP A 138 23.87 6.51 -12.68
CA ASP A 138 23.82 5.07 -12.37
C ASP A 138 24.82 4.67 -11.29
N GLU A 139 25.90 5.44 -11.15
CA GLU A 139 26.96 5.17 -10.19
C GLU A 139 26.47 5.26 -8.74
N THR A 140 25.39 6.00 -8.49
CA THR A 140 24.80 6.14 -7.15
C THR A 140 23.65 5.16 -6.89
N MET A 141 23.15 4.49 -7.92
CA MET A 141 21.98 3.61 -7.84
C MET A 141 22.37 2.14 -7.98
N ALA A 142 22.00 1.31 -7.00
CA ALA A 142 22.14 -0.14 -7.13
C ALA A 142 21.18 -0.65 -8.21
N ILE A 143 21.68 -1.10 -9.35
CA ILE A 143 20.87 -1.61 -10.46
C ILE A 143 20.60 -3.11 -10.30
N ILE A 144 19.33 -3.51 -10.34
CA ILE A 144 18.91 -4.92 -10.24
C ILE A 144 18.71 -5.57 -11.60
N ASP A 145 18.33 -4.79 -12.62
CA ASP A 145 18.15 -5.28 -13.99
C ASP A 145 18.37 -4.16 -15.01
N GLN A 146 18.70 -4.53 -16.25
CA GLN A 146 18.94 -3.58 -17.32
C GLN A 146 18.63 -4.18 -18.70
N CYS A 147 18.04 -3.35 -19.56
CA CYS A 147 17.87 -3.66 -20.98
C CYS A 147 18.58 -2.60 -21.82
N GLN A 148 19.83 -2.89 -22.20
CA GLN A 148 20.65 -1.99 -23.00
C GLN A 148 20.00 -1.65 -24.34
N ALA A 149 19.36 -2.63 -25.00
CA ALA A 149 18.68 -2.44 -26.27
C ALA A 149 17.54 -1.42 -26.23
N ARG A 150 16.93 -1.21 -25.05
CA ARG A 150 15.83 -0.25 -24.82
C ARG A 150 16.26 0.99 -24.03
N GLY A 151 17.52 1.10 -23.63
CA GLY A 151 17.98 2.18 -22.75
C GLY A 151 17.31 2.19 -21.37
N ILE A 152 16.87 1.02 -20.88
CA ILE A 152 16.17 0.89 -19.60
C ILE A 152 17.12 0.38 -18.53
N SER A 153 17.11 1.00 -17.37
CA SER A 153 17.70 0.46 -16.14
C SER A 153 16.64 0.37 -15.06
N GLN A 154 16.73 -0.65 -14.24
CA GLN A 154 15.87 -0.85 -13.09
C GLN A 154 16.70 -0.74 -11.81
N PRO A 155 16.67 0.42 -11.14
CA PRO A 155 17.28 0.56 -9.82
C PRO A 155 16.52 -0.25 -8.77
N MET A 156 17.23 -0.66 -7.73
CA MET A 156 16.64 -1.19 -6.52
C MET A 156 15.89 -0.07 -5.80
N SER A 157 14.62 -0.30 -5.48
CA SER A 157 13.81 0.55 -4.61
C SER A 157 13.48 -0.14 -3.29
N LEU A 158 12.88 0.60 -2.37
CA LEU A 158 12.43 0.06 -1.09
C LEU A 158 11.50 -1.13 -1.33
N ALA A 159 11.87 -2.30 -0.80
CA ALA A 159 11.10 -3.52 -0.94
C ALA A 159 9.75 -3.40 -0.21
N GLN A 160 8.66 -3.56 -0.97
CA GLN A 160 7.31 -3.52 -0.43
C GLN A 160 7.01 -4.79 0.35
N TRP A 161 6.73 -4.62 1.65
CA TRP A 161 6.18 -5.68 2.50
C TRP A 161 4.69 -5.49 2.77
N HIS A 162 4.19 -4.25 2.72
CA HIS A 162 2.78 -3.95 2.91
C HIS A 162 2.04 -4.03 1.58
N HIS A 163 1.26 -5.09 1.36
CA HIS A 163 0.74 -5.43 0.04
C HIS A 163 -0.25 -4.40 -0.57
N ALA A 164 -0.88 -3.56 0.25
CA ALA A 164 -1.86 -2.57 -0.23
C ALA A 164 -1.27 -1.24 -0.72
N VAL A 165 0.02 -0.94 -0.46
CA VAL A 165 0.60 0.42 -0.69
C VAL A 165 1.46 0.53 -1.96
N CYS A 166 1.32 -0.40 -2.92
CA CYS A 166 2.10 -0.38 -4.17
C CYS A 166 1.98 0.95 -4.94
N GLY A 167 0.79 1.54 -5.00
CA GLY A 167 0.58 2.85 -5.63
C GLY A 167 1.39 3.97 -4.95
N HIS A 168 1.52 3.94 -3.63
CA HIS A 168 2.37 4.89 -2.90
C HIS A 168 3.85 4.64 -3.13
N HIS A 169 4.30 3.37 -3.26
CA HIS A 169 5.69 3.08 -3.63
C HIS A 169 6.03 3.61 -5.02
N ALA A 170 5.17 3.34 -6.01
CA ALA A 170 5.35 3.83 -7.38
C ALA A 170 5.49 5.37 -7.40
N LEU A 171 4.62 6.06 -6.67
CA LEU A 171 4.65 7.52 -6.52
C LEU A 171 5.89 8.03 -5.78
N PHE A 172 6.29 7.34 -4.70
CA PHE A 172 7.48 7.68 -3.92
C PHE A 172 8.75 7.58 -4.77
N ASN A 173 8.92 6.50 -5.54
CA ASN A 173 10.05 6.31 -6.45
C ASN A 173 10.16 7.46 -7.46
N LEU A 174 9.03 7.92 -8.00
CA LEU A 174 9.00 9.09 -8.89
C LEU A 174 9.38 10.37 -8.15
N ARG A 175 8.88 10.60 -6.93
CA ARG A 175 9.26 11.77 -6.13
C ARG A 175 10.77 11.81 -5.87
N CYS A 176 11.40 10.69 -5.53
CA CYS A 176 12.85 10.60 -5.31
C CYS A 176 13.65 10.97 -6.57
N LEU A 177 13.24 10.46 -7.73
CA LEU A 177 13.90 10.82 -8.99
C LEU A 177 13.65 12.26 -9.39
N LEU A 178 12.40 12.73 -9.26
CA LEU A 178 12.02 14.09 -9.62
C LEU A 178 12.66 15.13 -8.71
N SER A 179 13.05 14.78 -7.48
CA SER A 179 13.84 15.61 -6.57
C SER A 179 15.35 15.59 -6.86
N GLY A 180 15.81 14.68 -7.73
CA GLY A 180 17.23 14.51 -8.05
C GLY A 180 18.06 13.81 -6.98
N ASP A 181 17.41 13.16 -5.99
CA ASP A 181 18.09 12.47 -4.89
C ASP A 181 17.66 10.99 -4.83
N SER A 182 18.45 10.15 -5.50
CA SER A 182 18.25 8.71 -5.53
C SER A 182 18.55 8.02 -4.20
N SER A 183 19.21 8.68 -3.24
CA SER A 183 19.52 8.09 -1.93
C SER A 183 18.28 7.78 -1.11
N PHE A 184 17.16 8.45 -1.42
CA PHE A 184 15.87 8.22 -0.76
C PHE A 184 15.13 6.97 -1.25
N LEU A 185 15.54 6.35 -2.36
CA LEU A 185 14.86 5.18 -2.91
C LEU A 185 14.77 4.00 -1.92
N GLN A 186 15.67 3.94 -0.94
CA GLN A 186 15.73 2.91 0.11
C GLN A 186 15.34 3.44 1.50
N ASN A 187 14.91 4.70 1.62
CA ASN A 187 14.63 5.33 2.91
C ASN A 187 13.20 5.04 3.38
N GLU A 188 13.04 3.94 4.12
CA GLU A 188 11.72 3.47 4.59
C GLU A 188 10.95 4.46 5.49
N PRO A 189 11.56 5.12 6.49
CA PRO A 189 10.84 6.15 7.26
C PRO A 189 10.34 7.30 6.40
N ARG A 190 11.12 7.74 5.40
CA ARG A 190 10.72 8.80 4.46
C ARG A 190 9.56 8.34 3.56
N PHE A 191 9.59 7.09 3.10
CA PHE A 191 8.47 6.48 2.39
C PHE A 191 7.20 6.52 3.23
N TRP A 192 7.25 6.05 4.49
CA TRP A 192 6.07 6.04 5.36
C TRP A 192 5.56 7.42 5.70
N CYS A 193 6.44 8.40 5.92
CA CYS A 193 6.04 9.80 6.08
C CYS A 193 5.19 10.27 4.89
N GLN A 194 5.68 10.04 3.66
CA GLN A 194 4.99 10.45 2.45
C GLN A 194 3.68 9.68 2.23
N ALA A 195 3.69 8.35 2.39
CA ALA A 195 2.52 7.51 2.19
C ALA A 195 1.41 7.88 3.18
N LEU A 196 1.73 8.11 4.46
CA LEU A 196 0.76 8.53 5.47
C LEU A 196 0.20 9.93 5.16
N CYS A 197 1.03 10.87 4.69
CA CYS A 197 0.56 12.19 4.25
C CYS A 197 -0.38 12.09 3.05
N ASP A 198 -0.06 11.24 2.07
CA ASP A 198 -0.90 11.02 0.90
C ASP A 198 -2.25 10.39 1.29
N ILE A 199 -2.25 9.37 2.15
CA ILE A 199 -3.46 8.73 2.67
C ILE A 199 -4.34 9.74 3.41
N GLU A 200 -3.75 10.58 4.26
CA GLU A 200 -4.48 11.60 5.00
C GLU A 200 -5.10 12.66 4.06
N ARG A 201 -4.34 13.13 3.06
CA ARG A 201 -4.84 14.06 2.04
C ARG A 201 -6.02 13.46 1.26
N LEU A 202 -5.89 12.21 0.81
CA LEU A 202 -6.94 11.48 0.11
C LEU A 202 -8.17 11.27 1.00
N ALA A 203 -7.99 10.96 2.28
CA ALA A 203 -9.08 10.75 3.22
C ALA A 203 -9.88 12.04 3.39
N ARG A 204 -9.20 13.17 3.69
CA ARG A 204 -9.85 14.48 3.84
C ARG A 204 -10.56 14.90 2.55
N HIS A 205 -9.93 14.72 1.38
CA HIS A 205 -10.56 15.05 0.11
C HIS A 205 -11.81 14.18 -0.16
N GLY A 206 -11.73 12.88 0.08
CA GLY A 206 -12.85 11.96 -0.08
C GLY A 206 -14.05 12.36 0.80
N GLU A 207 -13.80 12.69 2.07
CA GLU A 207 -14.83 13.13 3.01
C GLU A 207 -15.46 14.46 2.62
N THR A 208 -14.64 15.44 2.23
CA THR A 208 -15.12 16.79 1.87
C THR A 208 -15.84 16.85 0.53
N SER A 209 -15.41 16.07 -0.45
CA SER A 209 -16.00 16.04 -1.80
C SER A 209 -17.13 15.01 -1.95
N GLY A 210 -17.20 14.02 -1.07
CA GLY A 210 -18.07 12.85 -1.21
C GLY A 210 -17.60 11.85 -2.27
N SER A 211 -16.39 12.01 -2.82
CA SER A 211 -15.88 11.15 -3.90
C SER A 211 -15.64 9.71 -3.46
N TRP A 212 -15.20 9.51 -2.21
CA TRP A 212 -15.01 8.19 -1.61
C TRP A 212 -14.99 8.26 -0.07
N PRO A 213 -15.35 7.17 0.63
CA PRO A 213 -15.24 7.11 2.07
C PRO A 213 -13.78 7.00 2.52
N ARG A 214 -13.45 7.57 3.69
CA ARG A 214 -12.11 7.46 4.33
C ARG A 214 -11.61 6.03 4.42
N SER A 215 -12.48 5.08 4.76
CA SER A 215 -12.15 3.65 4.87
C SER A 215 -11.61 3.02 3.57
N ARG A 216 -11.86 3.64 2.41
CA ARG A 216 -11.35 3.17 1.11
C ARG A 216 -9.86 3.44 0.94
N VAL A 217 -9.35 4.53 1.55
CA VAL A 217 -7.95 4.96 1.39
C VAL A 217 -7.09 4.62 2.62
N THR A 218 -7.68 4.53 3.81
CA THR A 218 -6.95 4.09 5.02
C THR A 218 -6.56 2.62 4.99
N GLY A 219 -7.04 1.84 4.00
CA GLY A 219 -6.46 0.54 3.66
C GLY A 219 -5.07 0.61 3.01
N GLY A 220 -4.56 1.81 2.72
CA GLY A 220 -3.30 2.05 2.02
C GLY A 220 -3.40 1.95 0.49
N ILE A 221 -4.59 1.69 -0.06
CA ILE A 221 -4.79 1.50 -1.50
C ILE A 221 -4.92 2.86 -2.21
N ALA A 222 -3.99 3.14 -3.11
CA ALA A 222 -4.09 4.23 -4.07
C ALA A 222 -4.41 3.66 -5.46
N ASP A 223 -5.66 3.80 -5.91
CA ASP A 223 -6.08 3.44 -7.27
C ASP A 223 -5.82 4.60 -8.25
N GLU A 224 -6.18 4.42 -9.52
CA GLU A 224 -5.95 5.41 -10.58
C GLU A 224 -6.52 6.79 -10.25
N VAL A 225 -7.72 6.84 -9.65
CA VAL A 225 -8.37 8.10 -9.28
C VAL A 225 -7.63 8.76 -8.13
N HIS A 226 -7.21 7.99 -7.14
CA HIS A 226 -6.39 8.49 -6.03
C HIS A 226 -5.05 9.03 -6.52
N LEU A 227 -4.33 8.28 -7.37
CA LEU A 227 -3.03 8.68 -7.92
C LEU A 227 -3.14 9.94 -8.78
N ARG A 228 -4.17 10.05 -9.63
CA ARG A 228 -4.43 11.28 -10.40
C ARG A 228 -4.68 12.47 -9.49
N HIS A 229 -5.48 12.30 -8.43
CA HIS A 229 -5.72 13.37 -7.47
C HIS A 229 -4.41 13.83 -6.82
N LEU A 230 -3.59 12.90 -6.32
CA LEU A 230 -2.28 13.22 -5.71
C LEU A 230 -1.35 13.92 -6.70
N VAL A 231 -1.23 13.43 -7.93
CA VAL A 231 -0.40 14.06 -8.97
C VAL A 231 -0.89 15.48 -9.31
N SER A 232 -2.21 15.69 -9.43
CA SER A 232 -2.78 16.99 -9.80
C SER A 232 -2.66 18.05 -8.70
N THR A 233 -2.63 17.62 -7.43
CA THR A 233 -2.64 18.51 -6.26
C THR A 233 -1.27 18.73 -5.64
N ASP A 234 -0.28 17.90 -5.98
CA ASP A 234 1.10 18.04 -5.55
C ASP A 234 1.90 18.86 -6.57
N PRO A 235 2.34 20.09 -6.24
CA PRO A 235 3.10 20.93 -7.17
C PRO A 235 4.41 20.30 -7.66
N ALA A 236 5.00 19.38 -6.90
CA ALA A 236 6.22 18.68 -7.32
C ALA A 236 5.96 17.67 -8.45
N LEU A 237 4.71 17.21 -8.59
CA LEU A 237 4.29 16.16 -9.52
C LEU A 237 3.46 16.70 -10.68
N SER A 238 2.69 17.76 -10.44
CA SER A 238 1.76 18.32 -11.42
C SER A 238 2.49 18.74 -12.70
N GLY A 239 2.04 18.20 -13.84
CA GLY A 239 2.67 18.40 -15.15
C GLY A 239 4.00 17.64 -15.36
N ARG A 240 4.54 16.97 -14.34
CA ARG A 240 5.78 16.18 -14.40
C ARG A 240 5.56 14.68 -14.28
N VAL A 241 4.35 14.27 -13.90
CA VAL A 241 3.95 12.86 -13.80
C VAL A 241 2.64 12.64 -14.55
N SER A 242 2.59 11.57 -15.32
CA SER A 242 1.37 11.06 -15.97
C SER A 242 0.93 9.75 -15.32
N VAL A 243 -0.39 9.51 -15.28
CA VAL A 243 -0.97 8.26 -14.78
C VAL A 243 -1.60 7.50 -15.93
N ALA A 244 -1.13 6.29 -16.19
CA ALA A 244 -1.61 5.41 -17.25
C ALA A 244 -1.94 4.02 -16.69
N SER A 245 -3.23 3.66 -16.68
CA SER A 245 -3.70 2.34 -16.22
C SER A 245 -3.85 1.31 -17.33
N SER A 246 -3.57 1.71 -18.58
CA SER A 246 -3.64 0.85 -19.76
C SER A 246 -2.65 1.32 -20.81
N LEU A 247 -2.37 0.47 -21.80
CA LEU A 247 -1.48 0.81 -22.92
C LEU A 247 -2.02 1.98 -23.75
N GLU A 248 -3.34 2.03 -23.96
CA GLU A 248 -4.03 3.12 -24.64
C GLU A 248 -3.84 4.44 -23.87
N SER A 249 -4.08 4.42 -22.55
CA SER A 249 -3.86 5.60 -21.71
C SER A 249 -2.41 6.06 -21.75
N LEU A 250 -1.43 5.14 -21.76
CA LEU A 250 -0.02 5.53 -21.89
C LEU A 250 0.26 6.24 -23.21
N GLN A 251 -0.25 5.71 -24.32
CA GLN A 251 -0.07 6.30 -25.65
C GLN A 251 -0.67 7.72 -25.74
N GLU A 252 -1.84 7.94 -25.14
CA GLU A 252 -2.44 9.27 -25.01
C GLU A 252 -1.56 10.22 -24.19
N GLN A 253 -1.06 9.75 -23.03
CA GLN A 253 -0.19 10.56 -22.17
C GLN A 253 1.12 10.94 -22.87
N LEU A 254 1.69 10.06 -23.71
CA LEU A 254 2.89 10.34 -24.49
C LEU A 254 2.69 11.44 -25.54
N GLN A 255 1.50 11.52 -26.14
CA GLN A 255 1.16 12.59 -27.07
C GLN A 255 1.05 13.94 -26.37
N LEU A 256 0.63 13.95 -25.09
CA LEU A 256 0.51 15.15 -24.28
C LEU A 256 1.85 15.57 -23.65
N SER A 257 2.72 14.62 -23.32
CA SER A 257 3.99 14.87 -22.61
C SER A 257 5.18 15.20 -23.52
N SER A 258 5.01 15.24 -24.84
CA SER A 258 6.09 15.42 -25.82
C SER A 258 6.87 16.76 -25.74
N HIS A 259 6.52 17.63 -24.78
CA HIS A 259 7.06 18.98 -24.61
C HIS A 259 7.78 19.20 -23.26
N THR A 260 7.89 18.19 -22.39
CA THR A 260 8.55 18.35 -21.09
C THR A 260 10.07 18.24 -21.22
N HIS A 261 10.79 19.34 -20.99
CA HIS A 261 12.25 19.32 -20.85
C HIS A 261 12.65 18.75 -19.48
N GLY A 262 13.54 17.77 -19.45
CA GLY A 262 14.09 17.20 -18.20
C GLY A 262 13.60 15.79 -17.88
N VAL A 263 13.07 15.61 -16.66
CA VAL A 263 12.59 14.31 -16.14
C VAL A 263 11.06 14.29 -16.14
N HIS A 264 10.46 13.28 -16.79
CA HIS A 264 9.02 13.01 -16.74
C HIS A 264 8.75 11.62 -16.18
N GLY A 265 7.84 11.53 -15.22
CA GLY A 265 7.42 10.28 -14.58
C GLY A 265 6.13 9.71 -15.16
N PHE A 266 6.00 8.40 -15.13
CA PHE A 266 4.80 7.66 -15.49
C PHE A 266 4.47 6.69 -14.36
N LEU A 267 3.24 6.76 -13.83
CA LEU A 267 2.65 5.72 -13.01
C LEU A 267 1.92 4.75 -13.94
N LEU A 268 2.31 3.48 -13.89
CA LEU A 268 1.87 2.45 -14.82
C LEU A 268 1.04 1.41 -14.07
N GLY A 269 -0.24 1.32 -14.39
CA GLY A 269 -1.17 0.37 -13.77
C GLY A 269 -1.07 -1.01 -14.39
N GLY A 270 -0.78 -2.01 -13.56
CA GLY A 270 -0.94 -3.43 -13.87
C GLY A 270 -2.34 -3.95 -13.51
N ALA A 271 -2.54 -5.25 -13.73
CA ALA A 271 -3.70 -5.99 -13.26
C ALA A 271 -3.76 -6.07 -11.73
N THR A 272 -2.61 -6.23 -11.07
CA THR A 272 -2.55 -6.36 -9.59
C THR A 272 -1.58 -5.41 -8.89
N HIS A 273 -0.82 -4.63 -9.65
CA HIS A 273 0.29 -3.84 -9.14
C HIS A 273 0.40 -2.46 -9.80
N TRP A 274 1.08 -1.52 -9.14
CA TRP A 274 1.46 -0.24 -9.72
C TRP A 274 2.97 -0.15 -9.88
N TYR A 275 3.43 0.13 -11.09
CA TYR A 275 4.83 0.37 -11.41
C TYR A 275 5.09 1.85 -11.62
N SER A 276 6.35 2.24 -11.64
CA SER A 276 6.73 3.58 -12.11
C SER A 276 7.87 3.54 -13.11
N ALA A 277 7.84 4.49 -14.04
CA ALA A 277 8.91 4.72 -15.00
C ALA A 277 9.24 6.21 -15.05
N ALA A 278 10.51 6.57 -15.05
CA ALA A 278 10.96 7.94 -15.26
C ALA A 278 11.82 8.03 -16.51
N VAL A 279 11.45 8.92 -17.41
CA VAL A 279 12.22 9.25 -18.60
C VAL A 279 13.08 10.45 -18.28
N VAL A 280 14.39 10.29 -18.37
CA VAL A 280 15.37 11.34 -18.14
C VAL A 280 15.95 11.76 -19.48
N SER A 281 15.58 12.94 -19.94
CA SER A 281 16.17 13.54 -21.13
C SER A 281 17.38 14.37 -20.76
N ARG A 282 18.57 13.95 -21.20
CA ARG A 282 19.77 14.79 -21.11
C ARG A 282 19.71 15.84 -22.21
N ASP A 283 20.01 17.08 -21.84
CA ASP A 283 19.88 18.28 -22.65
C ASP A 283 20.29 18.05 -24.13
N ARG A 284 19.34 18.31 -25.04
CA ARG A 284 19.44 18.03 -26.49
C ARG A 284 20.66 18.68 -27.14
N LEU A 285 21.24 19.68 -26.48
CA LEU A 285 22.38 20.46 -26.96
C LEU A 285 23.71 19.70 -26.94
N THR A 286 23.87 18.64 -26.13
CA THR A 286 25.18 17.97 -26.00
C THR A 286 25.29 16.69 -26.81
N ARG A 287 24.25 15.84 -26.87
CA ARG A 287 24.14 14.69 -27.79
C ARG A 287 22.67 14.27 -27.99
N PRO A 288 22.07 14.41 -29.19
CA PRO A 288 20.76 13.84 -29.47
C PRO A 288 20.80 12.30 -29.34
N GLY A 289 19.78 11.70 -28.72
CA GLY A 289 19.61 10.23 -28.63
C GLY A 289 20.00 9.55 -27.31
N HIS A 290 20.27 10.29 -26.24
CA HIS A 290 20.65 9.70 -24.93
C HIS A 290 19.56 9.87 -23.85
N ASN A 291 18.30 9.60 -24.19
CA ASN A 291 17.29 9.48 -23.15
C ASN A 291 17.49 8.15 -22.42
N LYS A 292 17.31 8.19 -21.10
CA LYS A 292 17.38 7.01 -20.25
C LYS A 292 16.05 6.80 -19.54
N ILE A 293 15.62 5.54 -19.46
CA ILE A 293 14.42 5.14 -18.73
C ILE A 293 14.84 4.44 -17.44
N TYR A 294 14.36 4.94 -16.30
CA TYR A 294 14.44 4.25 -15.02
C TYR A 294 13.09 3.61 -14.73
N PHE A 295 13.05 2.29 -14.63
CA PHE A 295 11.85 1.53 -14.28
C PHE A 295 11.93 1.07 -12.83
N PHE A 296 10.78 1.00 -12.15
CA PHE A 296 10.69 0.55 -10.77
C PHE A 296 9.54 -0.42 -10.57
N ASP A 297 9.84 -1.48 -9.83
CA ASP A 297 8.91 -2.41 -9.22
C ASP A 297 9.23 -2.44 -7.73
N SER A 298 8.23 -2.24 -6.88
CA SER A 298 8.43 -2.20 -5.43
C SER A 298 8.68 -3.59 -4.85
N TYR A 299 8.42 -4.67 -5.60
CA TYR A 299 8.90 -6.01 -5.25
C TYR A 299 10.34 -6.29 -5.71
N ASN A 300 10.95 -5.35 -6.46
CA ASN A 300 12.30 -5.47 -7.01
C ASN A 300 12.49 -6.74 -7.88
N THR A 301 11.44 -7.18 -8.56
CA THR A 301 11.53 -8.25 -9.56
C THR A 301 12.32 -7.75 -10.77
N PRO A 302 13.33 -8.47 -11.29
CA PRO A 302 14.08 -8.05 -12.48
C PRO A 302 13.19 -8.09 -13.73
N LEU A 303 12.70 -6.93 -14.17
CA LEU A 303 11.64 -6.79 -15.18
C LEU A 303 12.05 -5.97 -16.42
N ALA A 304 13.16 -5.21 -16.34
CA ALA A 304 13.62 -4.38 -17.45
C ALA A 304 13.94 -5.19 -18.70
N ALA A 305 14.47 -6.40 -18.53
CA ALA A 305 14.88 -7.29 -19.62
C ALA A 305 13.75 -8.15 -20.20
N VAL A 306 12.49 -8.00 -19.76
CA VAL A 306 11.38 -8.77 -20.31
C VAL A 306 11.08 -8.33 -21.74
N MET A 307 11.35 -9.20 -22.72
CA MET A 307 11.24 -8.88 -24.14
C MET A 307 10.27 -9.75 -24.93
N SER A 308 10.09 -11.01 -24.52
CA SER A 308 9.39 -12.03 -25.29
C SER A 308 8.31 -12.74 -24.46
N ASN A 309 7.42 -13.47 -25.13
CA ASN A 309 6.48 -14.36 -24.43
C ASN A 309 7.22 -15.49 -23.69
N ALA A 310 8.39 -15.93 -24.18
CA ALA A 310 9.17 -16.96 -23.51
C ALA A 310 9.73 -16.46 -22.17
N ASP A 311 10.19 -15.20 -22.11
CA ASP A 311 10.64 -14.57 -20.85
C ASP A 311 9.49 -14.53 -19.85
N ILE A 312 8.30 -14.11 -20.31
CA ILE A 312 7.09 -14.05 -19.47
C ILE A 312 6.77 -15.42 -18.88
N GLU A 313 6.65 -16.47 -19.70
CA GLU A 313 6.32 -17.80 -19.19
C GLU A 313 7.40 -18.33 -18.23
N SER A 314 8.68 -18.09 -18.52
CA SER A 314 9.78 -18.48 -17.63
C SER A 314 9.66 -17.80 -16.27
N MET A 315 9.43 -16.48 -16.25
CA MET A 315 9.29 -15.71 -15.01
C MET A 315 8.03 -16.09 -14.22
N VAL A 316 6.92 -16.35 -14.90
CA VAL A 316 5.69 -16.82 -14.25
C VAL A 316 5.94 -18.13 -13.51
N GLU A 317 6.56 -19.11 -14.15
CA GLU A 317 6.82 -20.41 -13.51
C GLU A 317 7.85 -20.29 -12.36
N GLU A 318 8.87 -19.45 -12.51
CA GLU A 318 9.82 -19.15 -11.43
C GLU A 318 9.12 -18.51 -10.21
N GLN A 319 8.32 -17.46 -10.44
CA GLN A 319 7.58 -16.80 -9.36
C GLN A 319 6.54 -17.71 -8.71
N LEU A 320 5.86 -18.56 -9.47
CA LEU A 320 4.93 -19.53 -8.93
C LEU A 320 5.65 -20.55 -8.04
N CYS A 321 6.83 -21.01 -8.45
CA CYS A 321 7.66 -21.91 -7.65
C CYS A 321 8.07 -21.26 -6.32
N VAL A 322 8.55 -20.01 -6.35
CA VAL A 322 8.92 -19.25 -5.14
C VAL A 322 7.70 -19.00 -4.25
N SER A 323 6.56 -18.62 -4.86
CA SER A 323 5.33 -18.30 -4.12
C SER A 323 4.72 -19.50 -3.40
N ARG A 324 5.04 -20.73 -3.82
CA ARG A 324 4.49 -21.96 -3.22
C ARG A 324 4.83 -22.05 -1.74
N THR A 325 6.12 -21.97 -1.40
CA THR A 325 6.57 -22.05 0.00
C THR A 325 5.93 -20.96 0.83
N SER A 326 5.98 -19.70 0.38
CA SER A 326 5.39 -18.57 1.09
C SER A 326 3.87 -18.71 1.27
N SER A 327 3.16 -19.25 0.29
CA SER A 327 1.71 -19.49 0.37
C SER A 327 1.40 -20.60 1.38
N MET A 328 2.21 -21.67 1.42
CA MET A 328 2.07 -22.76 2.39
C MET A 328 2.34 -22.29 3.81
N ASP A 329 3.36 -21.46 3.99
CA ASP A 329 3.70 -20.90 5.29
C ASP A 329 2.60 -19.94 5.76
N ALA A 330 2.06 -19.09 4.87
CA ALA A 330 0.94 -18.21 5.17
C ALA A 330 -0.32 -19.00 5.60
N LEU A 331 -0.66 -20.09 4.90
CA LEU A 331 -1.76 -20.96 5.31
C LEU A 331 -1.48 -21.61 6.67
N LYS A 332 -0.27 -22.10 6.94
CA LYS A 332 0.08 -22.68 8.25
C LYS A 332 0.00 -21.70 9.41
N GLN A 333 0.23 -20.42 9.15
CA GLN A 333 0.06 -19.37 10.15
C GLN A 333 -1.41 -19.07 10.45
N ASN A 334 -2.33 -19.42 9.56
CA ASN A 334 -3.77 -19.27 9.79
C ASN A 334 -4.27 -20.37 10.75
N PRO A 335 -4.88 -20.05 11.91
CA PRO A 335 -5.36 -21.04 12.88
C PRO A 335 -6.32 -22.09 12.29
N ALA A 336 -7.13 -21.72 11.30
CA ALA A 336 -8.06 -22.62 10.63
C ALA A 336 -7.35 -23.71 9.79
N TRP A 337 -6.10 -23.45 9.39
CA TRP A 337 -5.30 -24.28 8.49
C TRP A 337 -4.07 -24.88 9.17
N ALA A 338 -3.61 -24.32 10.29
CA ALA A 338 -2.39 -24.73 11.01
C ALA A 338 -2.32 -26.22 11.35
N HIS A 339 -3.47 -26.85 11.61
CA HIS A 339 -3.59 -28.26 11.99
C HIS A 339 -3.90 -29.19 10.79
N LYS A 340 -4.08 -28.64 9.58
CA LYS A 340 -4.43 -29.42 8.38
C LYS A 340 -3.20 -30.18 7.86
N PRO A 341 -3.36 -31.41 7.36
CA PRO A 341 -2.26 -32.13 6.71
C PRO A 341 -1.75 -31.39 5.48
N ASN A 342 -0.46 -31.53 5.15
CA ASN A 342 0.16 -30.86 4.00
C ASN A 342 -0.62 -31.06 2.69
N ALA A 343 -1.21 -32.24 2.45
CA ALA A 343 -2.02 -32.48 1.25
C ALA A 343 -3.21 -31.51 1.09
N HIS A 344 -3.81 -31.06 2.20
CA HIS A 344 -4.89 -30.07 2.17
C HIS A 344 -4.36 -28.66 1.89
N LEU A 345 -3.15 -28.35 2.37
CA LEU A 345 -2.49 -27.08 2.05
C LEU A 345 -2.14 -27.01 0.57
N GLU A 346 -1.64 -28.11 -0.01
CA GLU A 346 -1.38 -28.23 -1.44
C GLU A 346 -2.68 -28.07 -2.26
N THR A 347 -3.77 -28.71 -1.83
CA THR A 347 -5.07 -28.53 -2.48
C THR A 347 -5.51 -27.06 -2.42
N ALA A 348 -5.37 -26.41 -1.26
CA ALA A 348 -5.69 -24.98 -1.12
C ALA A 348 -4.76 -24.06 -1.93
N PHE A 349 -3.52 -24.49 -2.19
CA PHE A 349 -2.64 -23.79 -3.13
C PHE A 349 -3.18 -23.86 -4.56
N GLU A 350 -3.48 -25.08 -5.00
CA GLU A 350 -3.87 -25.36 -6.38
C GLU A 350 -5.24 -24.77 -6.69
N GLU A 351 -6.22 -25.02 -5.82
CA GLU A 351 -7.64 -24.68 -6.02
C GLU A 351 -8.03 -23.34 -5.38
N GLY A 352 -7.16 -22.75 -4.55
CA GLY A 352 -7.47 -21.56 -3.76
C GLY A 352 -8.33 -21.85 -2.53
N VAL A 353 -8.69 -20.80 -1.80
CA VAL A 353 -9.63 -20.85 -0.67
C VAL A 353 -10.84 -20.00 -1.00
N GLU A 354 -12.01 -20.64 -1.09
CA GLU A 354 -13.25 -19.95 -1.41
C GLU A 354 -13.60 -18.89 -0.36
N GLU A 355 -14.00 -17.71 -0.84
CA GLU A 355 -14.46 -16.62 0.02
C GLU A 355 -15.89 -16.18 -0.31
N TRP A 356 -16.58 -15.72 0.74
CA TRP A 356 -17.96 -15.29 0.67
C TRP A 356 -18.08 -13.84 1.15
N TRP A 357 -18.99 -13.07 0.54
CA TRP A 357 -19.34 -11.73 0.95
C TRP A 357 -20.86 -11.60 0.99
N LYS A 358 -21.42 -11.34 2.17
CA LYS A 358 -22.87 -11.21 2.39
C LYS A 358 -23.67 -12.39 1.82
N GLY A 359 -23.16 -13.61 2.01
CA GLY A 359 -23.80 -14.85 1.53
C GLY A 359 -23.60 -15.14 0.03
N VAL A 360 -22.86 -14.30 -0.69
CA VAL A 360 -22.54 -14.51 -2.11
C VAL A 360 -21.08 -14.92 -2.24
N ARG A 361 -20.79 -15.99 -3.00
CA ARG A 361 -19.42 -16.42 -3.28
C ARG A 361 -18.71 -15.33 -4.09
N LYS A 362 -17.58 -14.83 -3.59
CA LYS A 362 -16.73 -13.87 -4.32
C LYS A 362 -16.17 -14.52 -5.58
N ALA A 363 -15.94 -13.74 -6.63
CA ALA A 363 -15.15 -14.22 -7.76
C ALA A 363 -13.71 -14.56 -7.32
N SER A 364 -13.12 -15.60 -7.91
CA SER A 364 -11.81 -16.12 -7.50
C SER A 364 -10.66 -15.12 -7.60
N VAL A 365 -10.78 -14.13 -8.50
CA VAL A 365 -9.85 -12.99 -8.60
C VAL A 365 -9.83 -12.10 -7.35
N PHE A 366 -10.84 -12.16 -6.49
CA PHE A 366 -10.92 -11.40 -5.24
C PHE A 366 -10.64 -12.24 -4.00
N TRP A 367 -10.31 -13.52 -4.15
CA TRP A 367 -9.89 -14.34 -3.02
C TRP A 367 -8.48 -13.94 -2.57
N GLN A 368 -8.22 -14.05 -1.27
CA GLN A 368 -6.92 -13.87 -0.65
C GLN A 368 -5.97 -14.95 -1.13
N HIS A 369 -6.37 -16.22 -0.95
CA HIS A 369 -5.66 -17.38 -1.49
C HIS A 369 -6.28 -17.76 -2.83
N LYS A 370 -5.79 -17.14 -3.89
CA LYS A 370 -6.26 -17.35 -5.25
C LYS A 370 -5.85 -18.74 -5.78
N PRO A 371 -6.70 -19.38 -6.61
CA PRO A 371 -6.32 -20.58 -7.35
C PRO A 371 -5.03 -20.37 -8.17
N LEU A 372 -4.29 -21.44 -8.40
CA LEU A 372 -3.01 -21.39 -9.13
C LEU A 372 -3.16 -20.85 -10.56
N ASP A 373 -4.21 -21.26 -11.27
CA ASP A 373 -4.51 -20.82 -12.63
C ASP A 373 -4.81 -19.31 -12.69
N VAL A 374 -5.58 -18.78 -11.73
CA VAL A 374 -5.86 -17.35 -11.59
C VAL A 374 -4.59 -16.57 -11.29
N ARG A 375 -3.73 -17.06 -10.37
CA ARG A 375 -2.44 -16.41 -10.07
C ARG A 375 -1.54 -16.37 -11.29
N ARG A 376 -1.41 -17.51 -11.99
CA ARG A 376 -0.66 -17.61 -13.25
C ARG A 376 -1.17 -16.59 -14.28
N GLN A 377 -2.49 -16.49 -14.44
CA GLN A 377 -3.10 -15.57 -15.41
C GLN A 377 -2.82 -14.11 -15.04
N LEU A 378 -3.00 -13.72 -13.78
CA LEU A 378 -2.75 -12.35 -13.33
C LEU A 378 -1.27 -11.96 -13.50
N MET A 379 -0.34 -12.84 -13.08
CA MET A 379 1.10 -12.62 -13.28
C MET A 379 1.46 -12.46 -14.77
N ARG A 380 0.89 -13.31 -15.62
CA ARG A 380 1.08 -13.19 -17.08
C ARG A 380 0.55 -11.86 -17.61
N MET A 381 -0.63 -11.42 -17.17
CA MET A 381 -1.20 -10.13 -17.58
C MET A 381 -0.32 -8.95 -17.14
N ASP A 382 0.17 -8.97 -15.90
CA ASP A 382 1.08 -7.95 -15.36
C ASP A 382 2.38 -7.89 -16.18
N LEU A 383 3.03 -9.02 -16.43
CA LEU A 383 4.28 -9.08 -17.20
C LEU A 383 4.10 -8.68 -18.68
N GLN A 384 2.95 -9.02 -19.28
CA GLN A 384 2.59 -8.55 -20.63
C GLN A 384 2.47 -7.02 -20.66
N LEU A 385 1.77 -6.43 -19.69
CA LEU A 385 1.63 -4.98 -19.58
C LEU A 385 2.99 -4.30 -19.36
N VAL A 386 3.82 -4.82 -18.45
CA VAL A 386 5.18 -4.29 -18.21
C VAL A 386 5.99 -4.29 -19.50
N ARG A 387 6.07 -5.42 -20.20
CA ARG A 387 6.77 -5.52 -21.49
C ARG A 387 6.27 -4.48 -22.49
N ASP A 388 4.94 -4.36 -22.61
CA ASP A 388 4.32 -3.51 -23.63
C ASP A 388 4.49 -2.01 -23.28
N PHE A 389 4.37 -1.63 -22.01
CA PHE A 389 4.68 -0.28 -21.52
C PHE A 389 6.14 0.08 -21.79
N LEU A 390 7.07 -0.79 -21.39
CA LEU A 390 8.50 -0.55 -21.57
C LEU A 390 8.90 -0.47 -23.04
N ARG A 391 8.29 -1.28 -23.91
CA ARG A 391 8.46 -1.16 -25.36
C ARG A 391 7.97 0.21 -25.85
N VAL A 392 6.75 0.62 -25.52
CA VAL A 392 6.19 1.89 -25.97
C VAL A 392 7.02 3.09 -25.48
N LEU A 393 7.50 3.08 -24.23
CA LEU A 393 8.38 4.12 -23.72
C LEU A 393 9.73 4.14 -24.44
N ALA A 394 10.35 2.98 -24.68
CA ALA A 394 11.61 2.88 -25.40
C ALA A 394 11.47 3.33 -26.86
N ASP A 395 10.38 2.96 -27.53
CA ASP A 395 10.08 3.39 -28.90
C ASP A 395 9.92 4.91 -28.97
N ALA A 396 9.24 5.51 -27.99
CA ALA A 396 9.00 6.95 -27.95
C ALA A 396 10.25 7.79 -27.62
N TYR A 397 11.15 7.29 -26.76
CA TYR A 397 12.25 8.10 -26.22
C TYR A 397 13.65 7.63 -26.57
N CYS A 398 13.85 6.35 -26.89
CA CYS A 398 15.18 5.77 -27.12
C CYS A 398 15.43 5.38 -28.57
N SER A 399 14.41 5.38 -29.43
CA SER A 399 14.59 5.17 -30.87
C SER A 399 15.14 6.44 -31.53
N ALA A 400 16.29 6.31 -32.20
CA ALA A 400 17.01 7.38 -32.90
C ALA A 400 16.47 7.64 -34.31
#